data_AF-A0A6I9MNC6-F1
#
_entry.id   AF-A0A6I9MNC6-F1
#
_cell.length_a   1.000
_cell.length_b   1.000
_cell.length_c   1.000
_cell.angle_alpha   90.00
_cell.angle_beta   90.00
_cell.angle_gamma   90.00
#
_symmetry.space_group_name_H-M   'P 1'
#
loop_
_entity.id
_entity.type
_entity.pdbx_description
1 polymer ?
#
loop_
_entity_poly.entity_id
_entity_poly.type
_entity_poly.pdbx_seq_one_letter_code
_entity_poly.pdbx_strand_id
1 'polypeptide(L)'
;MDDNPDKLFPTPSDQPLDSDIEYRLYHQEDLPCLTACSALIHELVVKTIIVAEPHVLHAYRMCRPGQPPGSDSVCFEVLGFDIILDRKLKPWLLEINRAPSFGTDQKIDHDVKKGVLLDALKLLNIRASDKKRNLAQQKAEAQRRLYGHGSVKKLSAASSDWEKQRHTLERRREELHINSTSV
;
A
#
# COMPACT_ATOMS: atom_id res chain seq x y z
N MET A 1 -22.57 -86.49 11.29
CA MET A 1 -21.58 -86.42 12.38
C MET A 1 -20.37 -85.69 11.86
N ASP A 2 -20.18 -84.40 12.05
CA ASP A 2 -21.02 -83.35 12.63
C ASP A 2 -20.54 -82.03 12.03
N ASP A 3 -21.50 -81.16 11.74
CA ASP A 3 -21.29 -79.73 11.61
C ASP A 3 -20.54 -79.23 12.85
N ASN A 4 -19.41 -78.53 12.67
CA ASN A 4 -18.78 -77.79 13.76
C ASN A 4 -19.28 -76.33 13.72
N PRO A 5 -20.14 -75.90 14.66
CA PRO A 5 -20.76 -74.59 14.64
C PRO A 5 -20.02 -73.63 15.58
N ASP A 6 -18.79 -73.23 15.25
CA ASP A 6 -18.04 -72.24 16.05
C ASP A 6 -17.19 -71.31 15.16
N LYS A 7 -17.83 -70.69 14.17
CA LYS A 7 -17.35 -69.43 13.57
C LYS A 7 -18.27 -68.29 13.99
N LEU A 8 -18.26 -67.98 15.28
CA LEU A 8 -18.93 -66.81 15.82
C LEU A 8 -17.88 -65.88 16.43
N PHE A 9 -17.88 -64.64 15.93
CA PHE A 9 -17.20 -63.42 16.38
C PHE A 9 -15.77 -63.13 15.87
N PRO A 10 -15.58 -62.04 15.09
CA PRO A 10 -14.27 -61.42 14.97
C PRO A 10 -13.86 -60.81 16.32
N THR A 11 -12.60 -61.00 16.71
CA THR A 11 -12.00 -60.38 17.90
C THR A 11 -11.93 -58.85 17.74
N PRO A 12 -12.23 -58.05 18.78
CA PRO A 12 -12.31 -56.59 18.70
C PRO A 12 -10.93 -55.91 18.71
N SER A 13 -10.00 -56.36 17.87
CA SER A 13 -8.64 -55.83 17.81
C SER A 13 -8.14 -55.44 16.42
N ASP A 14 -9.00 -55.52 15.39
CA ASP A 14 -8.69 -55.06 14.02
C ASP A 14 -9.74 -54.07 13.50
N GLN A 15 -10.05 -53.03 14.28
CA GLN A 15 -10.62 -51.81 13.71
C GLN A 15 -9.48 -50.80 13.54
N PRO A 16 -9.28 -50.20 12.35
CA PRO A 16 -8.33 -49.10 12.22
C PRO A 16 -8.80 -47.98 13.14
N LEU A 17 -7.97 -47.61 14.12
CA LEU A 17 -8.13 -46.38 14.87
C LEU A 17 -8.29 -45.25 13.85
N ASP A 18 -9.46 -44.64 13.86
CA ASP A 18 -9.87 -43.58 12.94
C ASP A 18 -8.95 -42.36 13.14
N SER A 19 -7.83 -42.36 12.42
CA SER A 19 -6.86 -41.26 12.39
C SER A 19 -7.49 -39.94 11.95
N ASP A 20 -8.66 -39.96 11.31
CA ASP A 20 -9.36 -38.77 10.85
C ASP A 20 -10.18 -38.12 11.97
N ILE A 21 -10.64 -38.88 12.98
CA ILE A 21 -11.31 -38.33 14.17
C ILE A 21 -10.30 -37.73 15.15
N GLU A 22 -9.18 -38.39 15.40
CA GLU A 22 -8.12 -37.85 16.24
C GLU A 22 -7.51 -36.58 15.61
N TYR A 23 -7.27 -36.58 14.29
CA TYR A 23 -6.83 -35.39 13.56
C TYR A 23 -7.83 -34.23 13.65
N ARG A 24 -9.15 -34.51 13.54
CA ARG A 24 -10.20 -33.48 13.71
C ARG A 24 -10.30 -32.97 15.14
N LEU A 25 -10.14 -33.81 16.15
CA LEU A 25 -10.20 -33.40 17.56
C LEU A 25 -8.98 -32.57 17.97
N TYR A 26 -7.77 -32.90 17.49
CA TYR A 26 -6.58 -32.05 17.68
C TYR A 26 -6.73 -30.68 16.99
N HIS A 27 -7.34 -30.62 15.80
CA HIS A 27 -7.52 -29.36 15.06
C HIS A 27 -8.63 -28.46 15.63
N GLN A 28 -9.58 -28.99 16.39
CA GLN A 28 -10.71 -28.22 16.91
C GLN A 28 -10.33 -27.40 18.17
N GLU A 29 -9.42 -27.90 19.02
CA GLU A 29 -8.99 -27.22 20.26
C GLU A 29 -7.76 -26.30 20.07
N ASP A 30 -6.94 -26.51 19.03
CA ASP A 30 -5.76 -25.68 18.73
C ASP A 30 -6.07 -24.44 17.87
N LEU A 31 -7.19 -24.43 17.14
CA LEU A 31 -7.56 -23.31 16.28
C LEU A 31 -7.76 -21.97 17.04
N PRO A 32 -8.34 -21.95 18.25
CA PRO A 32 -8.42 -20.75 19.08
C PRO A 32 -7.04 -20.28 19.57
N CYS A 33 -6.15 -21.22 19.93
CA CYS A 33 -4.82 -20.89 20.47
C CYS A 33 -3.90 -20.31 19.38
N LEU A 34 -3.98 -20.85 18.16
CA LEU A 34 -3.25 -20.35 17.00
C LEU A 34 -3.74 -18.96 16.57
N THR A 35 -5.06 -18.75 16.61
CA THR A 35 -5.66 -17.44 16.32
C THR A 35 -5.23 -16.40 17.37
N ALA A 36 -5.23 -16.78 18.65
CA ALA A 36 -4.76 -15.91 19.73
C ALA A 36 -3.26 -15.59 19.60
N CYS A 37 -2.43 -16.57 19.27
CA CYS A 37 -0.99 -16.38 19.03
C CYS A 37 -0.76 -15.39 17.88
N SER A 38 -1.46 -15.55 16.75
CA SER A 38 -1.41 -14.63 15.61
C SER A 38 -1.79 -13.19 16.02
N ALA A 39 -2.84 -13.03 16.83
CA ALA A 39 -3.22 -11.72 17.36
C ALA A 39 -2.12 -11.08 18.23
N LEU A 40 -1.46 -11.87 19.09
CA LEU A 40 -0.33 -11.39 19.89
C LEU A 40 0.88 -10.98 19.04
N ILE A 41 1.17 -11.73 17.97
CA ILE A 41 2.22 -11.38 17.00
C ILE A 41 1.88 -10.07 16.30
N HIS A 42 0.62 -9.90 15.86
CA HIS A 42 0.17 -8.67 15.21
C HIS A 42 0.29 -7.46 16.15
N GLU A 43 -0.13 -7.60 17.41
CA GLU A 43 0.06 -6.54 18.41
C GLU A 43 1.52 -6.19 18.65
N LEU A 44 2.39 -7.19 18.72
CA LEU A 44 3.83 -6.99 18.89
C LEU A 44 4.41 -6.19 17.72
N VAL A 45 4.07 -6.55 16.48
CA VAL A 45 4.51 -5.85 15.27
C VAL A 45 4.04 -4.40 15.29
N VAL A 46 2.75 -4.15 15.55
CA VAL A 46 2.18 -2.78 15.57
C VAL A 46 2.86 -1.92 16.64
N LYS A 47 2.99 -2.42 17.87
CA LYS A 47 3.66 -1.70 18.97
C LYS A 47 5.11 -1.37 18.62
N THR A 48 5.80 -2.29 17.96
CA THR A 48 7.19 -2.09 17.51
C THR A 48 7.29 -1.00 16.45
N ILE A 49 6.38 -0.97 15.48
CA ILE A 49 6.34 0.08 14.44
C ILE A 49 5.99 1.45 15.04
N ILE A 50 5.06 1.52 16.00
CA ILE A 50 4.72 2.77 16.69
C ILE A 50 5.95 3.37 17.39
N VAL A 51 6.79 2.53 18.01
CA VAL A 51 8.06 3.00 18.63
C VAL A 51 9.01 3.59 17.58
N ALA A 52 9.07 3.01 16.38
CA ALA A 52 9.91 3.50 15.29
C ALA A 52 9.34 4.74 14.55
N GLU A 53 8.01 4.91 14.56
CA GLU A 53 7.28 5.94 13.81
C GLU A 53 7.88 7.35 13.94
N PRO A 54 8.10 7.93 15.13
CA PRO A 54 8.57 9.32 15.21
C PRO A 54 9.94 9.53 14.55
N HIS A 55 10.82 8.52 14.63
CA HIS A 55 12.14 8.56 14.01
C HIS A 55 12.04 8.49 12.49
N VAL A 56 11.24 7.54 11.98
CA VAL A 56 11.03 7.36 10.54
C VAL A 56 10.32 8.57 9.94
N LEU A 57 9.27 9.07 10.59
CA LEU A 57 8.51 10.22 10.12
C LEU A 57 9.37 11.49 10.06
N HIS A 58 10.20 11.72 11.07
CA HIS A 58 11.12 12.86 11.07
C HIS A 58 12.13 12.76 9.92
N ALA A 59 12.82 11.62 9.79
CA ALA A 59 13.78 11.40 8.71
C ALA A 59 13.14 11.52 7.32
N TYR A 60 11.95 10.95 7.15
CA TYR A 60 11.19 11.02 5.91
C TYR A 60 10.88 12.47 5.50
N ARG A 61 10.41 13.30 6.45
CA ARG A 61 10.12 14.72 6.20
C ARG A 61 11.37 15.52 5.88
N MET A 62 12.51 15.22 6.51
CA MET A 62 13.79 15.86 6.21
C MET A 62 14.32 15.51 4.83
N CYS A 63 14.14 14.26 4.39
CA CYS A 63 14.52 13.83 3.05
C CYS A 63 13.53 14.30 1.95
N ARG A 64 12.34 14.79 2.33
CA ARG A 64 11.26 15.16 1.41
C ARG A 64 10.66 16.54 1.75
N PRO A 65 11.47 17.62 1.77
CA PRO A 65 10.97 18.95 2.10
C PRO A 65 9.99 19.44 1.03
N GLY A 66 8.87 20.01 1.48
CA GLY A 66 7.86 20.60 0.60
C GLY A 66 6.90 19.61 -0.06
N GLN A 67 6.80 18.37 0.42
CA GLN A 67 5.69 17.50 0.02
C GLN A 67 4.35 18.06 0.53
N PRO A 68 3.31 18.12 -0.32
CA PRO A 68 1.99 18.54 0.10
C PRO A 68 1.41 17.65 1.21
N PRO A 69 0.62 18.21 2.15
CA PRO A 69 -0.15 17.40 3.07
C PRO A 69 -1.05 16.41 2.30
N GLY A 70 -1.08 15.15 2.73
CA GLY A 70 -1.88 14.11 2.08
C GLY A 70 -1.31 13.55 0.78
N SER A 71 -0.05 13.83 0.44
CA SER A 71 0.64 13.10 -0.63
C SER A 71 0.87 11.63 -0.25
N ASP A 72 0.73 10.75 -1.23
CA ASP A 72 1.07 9.32 -1.06
C ASP A 72 2.54 9.15 -0.62
N SER A 73 2.82 8.10 0.15
CA SER A 73 4.19 7.76 0.50
C SER A 73 4.98 7.40 -0.76
N VAL A 74 6.25 7.82 -0.78
CA VAL A 74 7.20 7.41 -1.83
C VAL A 74 8.10 6.26 -1.39
N CYS A 75 7.97 5.85 -0.12
CA CYS A 75 8.74 4.78 0.48
C CYS A 75 7.78 3.66 0.90
N PHE A 76 8.21 2.43 0.64
CA PHE A 76 7.64 1.23 1.23
C PHE A 76 8.80 0.32 1.62
N GLU A 77 8.58 -0.56 2.58
CA GLU A 77 9.63 -1.46 3.07
C GLU A 77 8.98 -2.79 3.47
N VAL A 78 9.64 -3.90 3.16
CA VAL A 78 9.28 -5.23 3.63
C VAL A 78 10.26 -5.60 4.72
N LEU A 79 9.75 -5.74 5.95
CA LEU A 79 10.55 -6.04 7.13
C LEU A 79 10.45 -7.54 7.47
N GLY A 80 11.58 -8.16 7.80
CA GLY A 80 11.62 -9.48 8.41
C GLY A 80 11.60 -9.36 9.93
N PHE A 81 10.58 -9.91 10.59
CA PHE A 81 10.50 -9.96 12.05
C PHE A 81 10.91 -11.34 12.54
N ASP A 82 11.98 -11.39 13.31
CA ASP A 82 12.45 -12.63 13.92
C ASP A 82 11.85 -12.74 15.32
N ILE A 83 10.89 -13.66 15.47
CA ILE A 83 10.07 -13.82 16.67
C ILE A 83 10.24 -15.24 17.18
N ILE A 84 10.51 -15.37 18.48
CA ILE A 84 10.50 -16.66 19.17
C ILE A 84 9.26 -16.78 20.05
N LEU A 85 8.65 -17.96 20.08
CA LEU A 85 7.52 -18.27 20.95
C LEU A 85 8.02 -19.03 22.18
N ASP A 86 7.54 -18.66 23.36
CA ASP A 86 7.80 -19.43 24.59
C ASP A 86 6.82 -20.60 24.78
N ARG A 87 6.98 -21.37 25.88
CA ARG A 87 6.11 -22.51 26.23
C ARG A 87 4.64 -22.14 26.47
N LYS A 88 4.34 -20.85 26.60
CA LYS A 88 2.98 -20.31 26.78
C LYS A 88 2.48 -19.62 25.50
N LEU A 89 3.14 -19.83 24.36
CA LEU A 89 2.86 -19.18 23.07
C LEU A 89 2.94 -17.64 23.13
N LYS A 90 3.69 -17.09 24.10
CA LYS A 90 3.93 -15.65 24.11
C LYS A 90 5.05 -15.32 23.11
N PRO A 91 4.81 -14.38 22.18
CA PRO A 91 5.84 -13.97 21.23
C PRO A 91 6.83 -13.00 21.86
N TRP A 92 8.11 -13.22 21.57
CA TRP A 92 9.23 -12.38 21.97
C TRP A 92 9.99 -11.94 20.71
N LEU A 93 10.10 -10.62 20.52
CA LEU A 93 10.86 -10.04 19.41
C LEU A 93 12.35 -10.23 19.66
N LEU A 94 13.06 -10.81 18.69
CA LEU A 94 14.52 -10.92 18.72
C LEU A 94 15.15 -9.75 17.97
N GLU A 95 14.81 -9.62 16.69
CA GLU A 95 15.34 -8.57 15.83
C GLU A 95 14.39 -8.22 14.68
N ILE A 96 14.69 -7.11 14.02
CA ILE A 96 13.99 -6.65 12.82
C ILE A 96 15.01 -6.47 11.71
N ASN A 97 14.83 -7.22 10.64
CA ASN A 97 15.68 -7.20 9.47
C ASN A 97 15.06 -6.32 8.37
N ARG A 98 15.76 -5.22 8.05
CA ARG A 98 15.41 -4.30 6.94
C ARG A 98 15.74 -4.87 5.55
N ALA A 99 16.54 -5.93 5.50
CA ALA A 99 16.93 -6.61 4.28
C ALA A 99 16.78 -8.14 4.45
N PRO A 100 15.55 -8.66 4.58
CA PRO A 100 15.35 -10.09 4.68
C PRO A 100 15.79 -10.81 3.40
N SER A 101 16.26 -12.05 3.52
CA SER A 101 16.72 -12.83 2.36
C SER A 101 15.57 -13.26 1.46
N PHE A 102 15.64 -12.88 0.18
CA PHE A 102 14.72 -13.34 -0.86
C PHE A 102 15.28 -14.49 -1.73
N GLY A 103 16.37 -15.14 -1.28
CA GLY A 103 16.88 -16.35 -1.94
C GLY A 103 15.85 -17.49 -1.88
N THR A 104 15.75 -18.28 -2.95
CA THR A 104 14.77 -19.35 -3.08
C THR A 104 15.46 -20.68 -3.36
N ASP A 105 16.02 -21.27 -2.32
CA ASP A 105 16.74 -22.54 -2.43
C ASP A 105 15.77 -23.74 -2.34
N GLN A 106 14.62 -23.54 -1.70
CA GLN A 106 13.55 -24.54 -1.60
C GLN A 106 12.24 -24.03 -2.20
N LYS A 107 11.37 -24.97 -2.59
CA LYS A 107 10.03 -24.64 -3.13
C LYS A 107 9.19 -23.85 -2.13
N ILE A 108 9.30 -24.17 -0.84
CA ILE A 108 8.57 -23.45 0.21
C ILE A 108 9.02 -22.00 0.34
N ASP A 109 10.33 -21.74 0.23
CA ASP A 109 10.87 -20.37 0.20
C ASP A 109 10.30 -19.59 -0.97
N HIS A 110 10.32 -20.21 -2.17
CA HIS A 110 9.76 -19.59 -3.36
C HIS A 110 8.29 -19.21 -3.17
N ASP A 111 7.46 -20.15 -2.73
CA ASP A 111 6.01 -19.95 -2.65
C ASP A 111 5.65 -18.88 -1.62
N VAL A 112 6.28 -18.89 -0.44
CA VAL A 112 6.04 -17.89 0.61
C VAL A 112 6.58 -16.52 0.21
N LYS A 113 7.85 -16.44 -0.21
CA LYS A 113 8.51 -15.16 -0.52
C LYS A 113 7.92 -14.49 -1.74
N LYS A 114 7.56 -15.28 -2.77
CA LYS A 114 6.83 -14.76 -3.94
C LYS A 114 5.47 -14.19 -3.54
N GLY A 115 4.73 -14.88 -2.66
CA GLY A 115 3.47 -14.39 -2.12
C GLY A 115 3.62 -13.03 -1.45
N VAL A 116 4.57 -12.90 -0.52
CA VAL A 116 4.87 -11.64 0.18
C VAL A 116 5.15 -10.49 -0.79
N LEU A 117 6.06 -10.69 -1.76
CA LEU A 117 6.43 -9.65 -2.72
C LEU A 117 5.28 -9.27 -3.65
N LEU A 118 4.56 -10.26 -4.15
CA LEU A 118 3.47 -10.07 -5.09
C LEU A 118 2.30 -9.34 -4.43
N ASP A 119 1.92 -9.71 -3.22
CA ASP A 119 0.85 -9.02 -2.49
C ASP A 119 1.29 -7.64 -2.00
N ALA A 120 2.56 -7.44 -1.61
CA ALA A 120 3.08 -6.11 -1.31
C ALA A 120 2.97 -5.18 -2.53
N LEU A 121 3.40 -5.63 -3.72
CA LEU A 121 3.32 -4.83 -4.95
C LEU A 121 1.87 -4.56 -5.39
N LYS A 122 0.95 -5.52 -5.18
CA LYS A 122 -0.48 -5.29 -5.40
C LYS A 122 -1.04 -4.22 -4.48
N LEU A 123 -0.70 -4.25 -3.18
CA LEU A 123 -1.16 -3.27 -2.20
C LEU A 123 -0.65 -1.86 -2.52
N LEU A 124 0.57 -1.73 -3.05
CA LEU A 124 1.11 -0.45 -3.52
C LEU A 124 0.34 0.11 -4.72
N ASN A 125 -0.32 -0.74 -5.51
CA ASN A 125 -1.19 -0.35 -6.62
C ASN A 125 -0.53 0.69 -7.56
N ILE A 126 0.73 0.45 -7.91
CA ILE A 126 1.52 1.36 -8.76
C ILE A 126 0.99 1.28 -10.19
N ARG A 127 0.54 2.42 -10.72
CA ARG A 127 -0.03 2.53 -12.08
C ARG A 127 0.90 3.32 -12.98
N ALA A 128 0.89 2.98 -14.27
CA ALA A 128 1.66 3.73 -15.28
C ALA A 128 1.25 5.23 -15.33
N SER A 129 -0.01 5.54 -15.02
CA SER A 129 -0.52 6.92 -14.92
C SER A 129 0.16 7.74 -13.83
N ASP A 130 0.68 7.10 -12.78
CA ASP A 130 1.27 7.80 -11.63
C ASP A 130 2.50 8.60 -12.03
N LYS A 131 3.30 8.10 -12.97
CA LYS A 131 4.44 8.86 -13.51
C LYS A 131 4.00 10.17 -14.14
N LYS A 132 2.97 10.14 -14.99
CA LYS A 132 2.44 11.33 -15.67
C LYS A 132 1.83 12.31 -14.68
N ARG A 133 1.06 11.81 -13.70
CA ARG A 133 0.43 12.60 -12.64
C ARG A 133 1.48 13.29 -11.76
N ASN A 134 2.48 12.55 -11.28
CA ASN A 134 3.58 13.07 -10.47
C ASN A 134 4.37 14.16 -11.22
N LEU A 135 4.69 13.94 -12.50
CA LEU A 135 5.41 14.94 -13.30
C LEU A 135 4.58 16.22 -13.53
N ALA A 136 3.28 16.07 -13.80
CA ALA A 136 2.39 17.22 -13.94
C ALA A 136 2.28 18.02 -12.64
N GLN A 137 2.19 17.33 -11.50
CA GLN A 137 2.14 17.96 -10.18
C GLN A 137 3.44 18.69 -9.84
N GLN A 138 4.60 18.07 -10.12
CA GLN A 138 5.91 18.73 -9.95
C GLN A 138 6.04 19.98 -10.83
N LYS A 139 5.59 19.92 -12.09
CA LYS A 139 5.59 21.09 -12.99
C LYS A 139 4.68 22.20 -12.48
N ALA A 140 3.46 21.86 -12.06
CA ALA A 140 2.51 22.82 -11.50
C ALA A 140 3.05 23.47 -10.23
N GLU A 141 3.69 22.70 -9.35
CA GLU A 141 4.29 23.22 -8.13
C GLU A 141 5.52 24.09 -8.41
N ALA A 142 6.39 23.69 -9.35
CA ALA A 142 7.53 24.50 -9.77
C ALA A 142 7.07 25.85 -10.36
N GLN A 143 6.03 25.84 -11.20
CA GLN A 143 5.41 27.08 -11.70
C GLN A 143 4.83 27.93 -10.57
N ARG A 144 4.15 27.32 -9.59
CA ARG A 144 3.62 28.03 -8.41
C ARG A 144 4.73 28.70 -7.59
N ARG A 145 5.86 28.00 -7.40
CA ARG A 145 7.03 28.52 -6.67
C ARG A 145 7.70 29.68 -7.42
N LEU A 146 7.79 29.60 -8.75
CA LEU A 146 8.43 30.62 -9.58
C LEU A 146 7.59 31.89 -9.72
N TYR A 147 6.27 31.76 -9.94
CA TYR A 147 5.42 32.91 -10.30
C TYR A 147 4.62 33.49 -9.13
N GLY A 148 4.59 32.80 -7.98
CA GLY A 148 3.85 33.22 -6.78
C GLY A 148 2.32 33.31 -7.02
N HIS A 149 1.57 33.46 -5.94
CA HIS A 149 0.10 33.57 -6.00
C HIS A 149 -0.42 34.89 -6.65
N GLY A 150 0.49 35.79 -7.08
CA GLY A 150 0.18 37.19 -7.40
C GLY A 150 0.16 37.57 -8.89
N SER A 151 0.72 36.80 -9.81
CA SER A 151 0.88 37.25 -11.21
C SER A 151 -0.28 36.92 -12.15
N VAL A 152 -1.15 35.94 -11.81
CA VAL A 152 -2.22 35.51 -12.74
C VAL A 152 -3.34 36.56 -12.85
N LYS A 153 -3.66 37.29 -11.78
CA LYS A 153 -4.66 38.37 -11.84
C LYS A 153 -4.24 39.56 -12.71
N LYS A 154 -2.93 39.78 -12.90
CA LYS A 154 -2.41 40.90 -13.69
C LYS A 154 -2.44 40.61 -15.19
N LEU A 155 -2.26 39.35 -15.59
CA LEU A 155 -2.30 38.92 -16.99
C LEU A 155 -3.74 38.90 -17.56
N SER A 156 -4.74 38.49 -16.76
CA SER A 156 -6.14 38.53 -17.21
C SER A 156 -6.67 39.96 -17.35
N ALA A 157 -6.28 40.86 -16.43
CA ALA A 157 -6.63 42.28 -16.50
C ALA A 157 -5.99 42.96 -17.71
N ALA A 158 -4.69 42.73 -17.94
CA ALA A 158 -4.00 43.24 -19.12
C ALA A 158 -4.57 42.67 -20.44
N SER A 159 -5.07 41.42 -20.43
CA SER A 159 -5.73 40.83 -21.60
C SER A 159 -7.04 41.54 -21.96
N SER A 160 -7.89 41.80 -20.96
CA SER A 160 -9.16 42.50 -21.20
C SER A 160 -8.97 43.97 -21.57
N ASP A 161 -7.88 44.61 -21.16
CA ASP A 161 -7.62 46.02 -21.50
C ASP A 161 -7.16 46.21 -22.96
N TRP A 162 -6.34 45.30 -23.51
CA TRP A 162 -5.96 45.38 -24.93
C TRP A 162 -7.14 45.07 -25.86
N GLU A 163 -8.03 44.16 -25.47
CA GLU A 163 -9.26 43.83 -26.23
C GLU A 163 -10.20 45.03 -26.30
N LYS A 164 -10.38 45.76 -25.18
CA LYS A 164 -11.16 47.00 -25.15
C LYS A 164 -10.53 48.12 -25.98
N GLN A 165 -9.21 48.28 -25.90
CA GLN A 165 -8.49 49.27 -26.73
C GLN A 165 -8.63 48.95 -28.22
N ARG A 166 -8.52 47.68 -28.60
CA ARG A 166 -8.70 47.22 -29.97
C ARG A 166 -10.10 47.53 -30.51
N HIS A 167 -11.15 47.17 -29.77
CA HIS A 167 -12.53 47.49 -30.16
C HIS A 167 -12.77 49.00 -30.29
N THR A 168 -12.16 49.80 -29.42
CA THR A 168 -12.28 51.27 -29.48
C THR A 168 -11.61 51.84 -30.74
N LEU A 169 -10.45 51.31 -31.12
CA LEU A 169 -9.74 51.70 -32.34
C LEU A 169 -10.48 51.26 -33.61
N GLU A 170 -11.05 50.06 -33.61
CA GLU A 170 -11.87 49.56 -34.72
C GLU A 170 -13.13 50.44 -34.90
N ARG A 171 -13.82 50.80 -33.82
CA ARG A 171 -14.99 51.70 -33.88
C ARG A 171 -14.63 53.09 -34.41
N ARG A 172 -13.53 53.69 -33.95
CA ARG A 172 -13.05 54.98 -34.46
C ARG A 172 -12.66 54.91 -35.94
N ARG A 173 -12.08 53.78 -36.38
CA ARG A 173 -11.75 53.55 -37.78
C ARG A 173 -13.01 53.45 -38.65
N GLU A 174 -14.07 52.81 -38.16
CA GLU A 174 -15.36 52.73 -38.85
C GLU A 174 -16.05 54.09 -38.93
N GLU A 175 -16.07 54.86 -37.82
CA GLU A 175 -16.59 56.23 -37.78
C GLU A 175 -15.86 57.14 -38.79
N LEU A 176 -14.53 57.03 -38.88
CA LEU A 176 -13.73 57.76 -39.86
C LEU A 176 -13.95 57.28 -41.30
N HIS A 177 -14.18 55.98 -41.51
CA HIS A 177 -14.54 55.44 -42.83
C HIS A 177 -15.89 55.99 -43.30
N ILE A 178 -16.91 55.99 -42.44
CA ILE A 178 -18.26 56.47 -42.75
C ILE A 178 -18.25 57.98 -43.05
N ASN A 179 -17.47 58.76 -42.31
CA ASN A 179 -17.34 60.20 -42.54
C ASN A 179 -16.50 60.55 -43.78
N SER A 180 -15.66 59.62 -44.27
CA SER A 180 -14.86 59.81 -45.49
C SER A 180 -15.62 59.43 -46.77
N THR A 181 -16.68 58.61 -46.70
CA THR A 181 -17.52 58.23 -47.86
C THR A 181 -18.79 59.06 -48.01
N SER A 182 -19.02 60.04 -47.13
CA SER A 182 -20.20 60.93 -47.15
C SER A 182 -19.93 62.33 -47.73
N VAL A 183 -18.90 62.49 -48.57
CA VAL A 183 -18.61 63.72 -49.35
C VAL A 183 -18.65 63.43 -50.84
#